data_AF-A0A4Q7AN88-F1
#
_entry.id   AF-A0A4Q7AN88-F1
#
_cell.length_a   1.000
_cell.length_b   1.000
_cell.length_c   1.000
_cell.angle_alpha   90.00
_cell.angle_beta   90.00
_cell.angle_gamma   90.00
#
_symmetry.space_group_name_H-M   'P 1'
#
loop_
_entity.id
_entity.type
_entity.pdbx_description
1 polymer ?
#
loop_
_entity_poly.entity_id
_entity_poly.type
_entity_poly.pdbx_seq_one_letter_code
_entity_poly.pdbx_strand_id
1 'polypeptide(L)'
;MAKKPHNIIQRNRQQAFLAQSKLCYYCNQPMWEKDINSFISQYQIKPASANFLQCTAEHLTARKDGGKNTKANIVAVCKYCNHTRHKSRNALCPADYKKRVRKLLSRNKWHKIIINPIPPLEALT
;
A
#
# COMPACT_ATOMS: atom_id res chain seq x y z
N MET A 1 -32.73 -14.62 -4.11
CA MET A 1 -31.70 -14.42 -3.07
C MET A 1 -31.01 -13.08 -3.30
N ALA A 2 -31.20 -12.10 -2.41
CA ALA A 2 -30.54 -10.80 -2.54
C ALA A 2 -29.02 -10.98 -2.39
N LYS A 3 -28.24 -10.58 -3.42
CA LYS A 3 -26.77 -10.58 -3.34
C LYS A 3 -26.35 -9.70 -2.16
N LYS A 4 -25.63 -10.25 -1.18
CA LYS A 4 -25.01 -9.48 -0.07
C LYS A 4 -24.31 -8.25 -0.67
N PRO A 5 -24.53 -7.03 -0.16
CA PRO A 5 -23.91 -5.83 -0.71
C PRO A 5 -22.40 -5.99 -0.58
N HIS A 6 -21.76 -6.21 -1.71
CA HIS A 6 -20.34 -6.48 -1.75
C HIS A 6 -19.61 -5.20 -1.37
N ASN A 7 -18.87 -5.24 -0.26
CA ASN A 7 -18.24 -4.09 0.39
C ASN A 7 -17.42 -3.30 -0.65
N ILE A 8 -17.86 -2.07 -0.92
CA ILE A 8 -17.31 -1.24 -1.99
C ILE A 8 -15.81 -0.95 -1.79
N ILE A 9 -15.36 -0.83 -0.54
CA ILE A 9 -13.94 -0.63 -0.21
C ILE A 9 -13.14 -1.87 -0.56
N GLN A 10 -13.63 -3.07 -0.22
CA GLN A 10 -12.96 -4.32 -0.58
C GLN A 10 -12.84 -4.48 -2.10
N ARG A 11 -13.92 -4.18 -2.84
CA ARG A 11 -13.91 -4.23 -4.31
C ARG A 11 -12.91 -3.23 -4.89
N ASN A 12 -12.95 -1.98 -4.44
CA ASN A 12 -12.04 -0.94 -4.96
C ASN A 12 -10.59 -1.23 -4.59
N ARG A 13 -10.32 -1.75 -3.39
CA ARG A 13 -8.99 -2.22 -2.99
C ARG A 13 -8.49 -3.32 -3.92
N GLN A 14 -9.31 -4.32 -4.22
CA GLN A 14 -8.93 -5.41 -5.11
C GLN A 14 -8.65 -4.90 -6.53
N GLN A 15 -9.48 -3.97 -7.04
CA GLN A 15 -9.24 -3.33 -8.34
C GLN A 15 -7.95 -2.52 -8.34
N ALA A 16 -7.70 -1.71 -7.31
CA ALA A 16 -6.46 -0.96 -7.18
C ALA A 16 -5.23 -1.88 -7.05
N PHE A 17 -5.34 -2.97 -6.28
CA PHE A 17 -4.29 -3.97 -6.13
C PHE A 17 -3.87 -4.56 -7.49
N LEU A 18 -4.84 -4.92 -8.34
CA LEU A 18 -4.56 -5.42 -9.68
C LEU A 18 -4.01 -4.33 -10.60
N ALA A 19 -4.61 -3.13 -10.61
CA ALA A 19 -4.18 -2.01 -11.44
C ALA A 19 -2.77 -1.50 -11.08
N GLN A 20 -2.34 -1.68 -9.83
CA GLN A 20 -1.00 -1.34 -9.35
C GLN A 20 0.02 -2.48 -9.54
N SER A 21 -0.30 -3.51 -10.33
CA SER A 21 0.53 -4.71 -10.50
C SER A 21 0.91 -5.37 -9.17
N LYS A 22 -0.01 -5.33 -8.20
CA LYS A 22 0.17 -5.87 -6.84
C LYS A 22 1.24 -5.14 -6.01
N LEU A 23 1.69 -3.96 -6.45
CA LEU A 23 2.67 -3.13 -5.76
C LEU A 23 2.00 -2.11 -4.85
N CYS A 24 2.61 -1.86 -3.69
CA CYS A 24 2.18 -0.82 -2.77
C CYS A 24 2.29 0.57 -3.42
N TYR A 25 1.21 1.36 -3.37
CA TYR A 25 1.15 2.71 -3.93
C TYR A 25 2.29 3.62 -3.44
N TYR A 26 2.70 3.48 -2.17
CA TYR A 26 3.75 4.30 -1.57
C TYR A 26 5.16 3.70 -1.77
N CYS A 27 5.44 2.53 -1.21
CA CYS A 27 6.80 1.97 -1.18
C CYS A 27 7.21 1.16 -2.42
N ASN A 28 6.28 0.92 -3.36
CA ASN A 28 6.50 0.13 -4.58
C ASN A 28 6.90 -1.34 -4.37
N GLN A 29 6.79 -1.84 -3.13
CA GLN A 29 7.07 -3.24 -2.82
C GLN A 29 5.84 -4.11 -3.07
N PRO A 30 6.02 -5.38 -3.47
CA PRO A 30 4.90 -6.29 -3.72
C PRO A 30 4.11 -6.54 -2.43
N MET A 31 2.82 -6.83 -2.60
CA MET A 31 1.89 -7.09 -1.52
C MET A 31 1.15 -8.41 -1.73
N TRP A 32 0.58 -8.95 -0.65
CA TRP A 32 -0.30 -10.11 -0.69
C TRP A 32 -1.70 -9.77 -0.15
N GLU A 33 -2.73 -10.45 -0.66
CA GLU A 33 -4.12 -10.24 -0.21
C GLU A 33 -4.72 -11.45 0.52
N LYS A 34 -4.54 -12.67 -0.01
CA LYS A 34 -5.25 -13.87 0.44
C LYS A 34 -4.37 -14.92 1.10
N ASP A 35 -3.13 -15.05 0.63
CA ASP A 35 -2.23 -16.11 1.07
C ASP A 35 -0.83 -15.56 1.33
N ILE A 36 -0.47 -15.51 2.61
CA ILE A 36 0.85 -15.09 3.07
C ILE A 36 1.92 -16.17 2.81
N ASN A 37 1.56 -17.46 2.83
CA ASN A 37 2.52 -18.56 2.69
C ASN A 37 3.02 -18.64 1.25
N SER A 38 2.13 -18.55 0.26
CA SER A 38 2.52 -18.44 -1.15
C SER A 38 3.41 -17.22 -1.40
N PHE A 39 3.14 -16.08 -0.74
CA PHE A 39 3.96 -14.88 -0.86
C PHE A 39 5.35 -15.04 -0.25
N ILE A 40 5.44 -15.65 0.94
CA ILE A 40 6.70 -15.99 1.60
C ILE A 40 7.53 -16.92 0.72
N SER A 41 6.91 -17.97 0.17
CA SER A 41 7.58 -18.92 -0.73
C SER A 41 8.04 -18.26 -2.03
N GLN A 42 7.21 -17.42 -2.64
CA GLN A 42 7.56 -16.74 -3.88
C GLN A 42 8.75 -15.78 -3.72
N TYR A 43 8.80 -15.01 -2.64
CA TYR A 43 9.80 -13.94 -2.46
C TYR A 43 10.90 -14.26 -1.45
N GLN A 44 10.88 -15.44 -0.83
CA GLN A 44 11.89 -15.92 0.12
C GLN A 44 12.16 -14.91 1.27
N ILE A 45 11.09 -14.35 1.83
CA ILE A 45 11.18 -13.37 2.93
C ILE A 45 10.71 -13.97 4.26
N LYS A 46 11.17 -13.37 5.37
CA LYS A 46 10.75 -13.80 6.72
C LYS A 46 9.24 -13.55 6.93
N PRO A 47 8.52 -14.44 7.64
CA PRO A 47 7.09 -14.26 7.93
C PRO A 47 6.77 -12.92 8.63
N ALA A 48 7.62 -12.48 9.56
CA ALA A 48 7.48 -11.19 10.22
C ALA A 48 7.52 -10.00 9.23
N SER A 49 8.39 -10.07 8.22
CA SER A 49 8.46 -9.07 7.15
C SER A 49 7.25 -9.15 6.21
N ALA A 50 6.79 -10.36 5.89
CA ALA A 50 5.60 -10.56 5.06
C ALA A 50 4.35 -9.90 5.68
N ASN A 51 4.18 -9.95 7.00
CA ASN A 51 3.07 -9.28 7.68
C ASN A 51 2.97 -7.76 7.40
N PHE A 52 4.10 -7.09 7.15
CA PHE A 52 4.11 -5.67 6.77
C PHE A 52 3.59 -5.42 5.35
N LEU A 53 3.66 -6.43 4.49
CA LEU A 53 3.32 -6.39 3.07
C LEU A 53 1.88 -6.85 2.76
N GLN A 54 1.04 -7.03 3.78
CA GLN A 54 -0.38 -7.29 3.58
C GLN A 54 -1.05 -6.11 2.85
N CYS A 55 -1.82 -6.39 1.81
CA CYS A 55 -2.58 -5.41 1.05
C CYS A 55 -3.75 -4.86 1.89
N THR A 56 -3.81 -3.54 2.00
CA THR A 56 -4.87 -2.79 2.67
C THR A 56 -5.40 -1.68 1.75
N ALA A 57 -6.59 -1.16 2.04
CA ALA A 57 -7.15 -0.02 1.33
C ALA A 57 -6.70 1.27 2.00
N GLU A 58 -6.30 2.27 1.21
CA GLU A 58 -6.03 3.62 1.69
C GLU A 58 -6.85 4.64 0.89
N HIS A 59 -7.37 5.63 1.61
CA HIS A 59 -8.03 6.79 1.01
C HIS A 59 -7.00 7.88 0.71
N LEU A 60 -6.91 8.34 -0.54
CA LEU A 60 -6.01 9.42 -0.93
C LEU A 60 -6.44 10.76 -0.29
N THR A 61 -7.73 11.08 -0.41
CA THR A 61 -8.42 12.11 0.37
C THR A 61 -9.10 11.43 1.54
N ALA A 62 -8.75 11.82 2.76
CA ALA A 62 -9.29 11.19 3.97
C ALA A 62 -10.80 11.42 4.07
N ARG A 63 -11.51 10.47 4.69
CA ARG A 63 -12.97 10.55 4.86
C ARG A 63 -13.40 11.80 5.64
N LYS A 64 -12.62 12.22 6.64
CA LYS A 64 -12.85 13.43 7.43
C LYS A 64 -12.79 14.72 6.59
N ASP A 65 -12.06 14.67 5.47
CA ASP A 65 -11.87 15.78 4.54
C ASP A 65 -12.79 15.62 3.30
N GLY A 66 -13.87 14.83 3.42
CA GLY A 66 -14.85 14.60 2.34
C GLY A 66 -14.52 13.45 1.38
N GLY A 67 -13.48 12.66 1.65
CA GLY A 67 -13.07 11.52 0.82
C GLY A 67 -14.14 10.43 0.68
N LYS A 68 -14.55 10.14 -0.56
CA LYS A 68 -15.55 9.11 -0.89
C LYS A 68 -14.91 7.74 -1.11
N ASN A 69 -15.72 6.68 -1.03
CA ASN A 69 -15.31 5.31 -1.37
C ASN A 69 -15.34 5.06 -2.89
N THR A 70 -14.77 5.97 -3.68
CA THR A 70 -14.70 5.85 -5.14
C THR A 70 -13.44 5.08 -5.56
N LYS A 71 -13.45 4.53 -6.77
CA LYS A 71 -12.27 3.87 -7.33
C LYS A 71 -11.06 4.81 -7.42
N ALA A 72 -11.29 6.08 -7.78
CA ALA A 72 -10.24 7.08 -7.90
C ALA A 72 -9.62 7.50 -6.55
N ASN A 73 -10.36 7.35 -5.45
CA ASN A 73 -9.89 7.75 -4.12
C ASN A 73 -9.31 6.60 -3.29
N ILE A 74 -9.48 5.34 -3.74
CA ILE A 74 -8.97 4.15 -3.04
C ILE A 74 -7.77 3.61 -3.78
N VAL A 75 -6.65 3.49 -3.07
CA VAL A 75 -5.44 2.80 -3.55
C VAL A 75 -5.13 1.58 -2.68
N ALA A 76 -4.37 0.64 -3.24
CA ALA A 76 -3.83 -0.49 -2.49
C ALA A 76 -2.47 -0.12 -1.86
N VAL A 77 -2.32 -0.32 -0.56
CA VAL A 77 -1.09 -0.03 0.18
C VAL A 77 -0.75 -1.13 1.15
N CYS A 78 0.55 -1.30 1.43
CA CYS A 78 0.97 -2.29 2.40
C CYS A 78 0.59 -1.83 3.81
N LYS A 79 0.29 -2.79 4.68
CA LYS A 79 -0.10 -2.56 6.08
C LYS A 79 0.83 -1.60 6.80
N TYR A 80 2.15 -1.72 6.61
CA TYR A 80 3.12 -0.84 7.24
C TYR A 80 3.01 0.62 6.78
N CYS A 81 2.92 0.86 5.47
CA CYS A 81 2.81 2.22 4.95
C CYS A 81 1.51 2.88 5.40
N ASN A 82 0.41 2.12 5.37
CA ASN A 82 -0.91 2.59 5.76
C ASN A 82 -0.96 2.98 7.25
N HIS A 83 -0.56 2.04 8.12
CA HIS A 83 -0.51 2.26 9.57
C HIS A 83 0.36 3.45 9.94
N THR A 84 1.52 3.59 9.31
CA THR A 84 2.44 4.69 9.60
C THR A 84 1.89 6.04 9.14
N ARG A 85 1.12 6.07 8.03
CA ARG A 85 0.49 7.31 7.55
C ARG A 85 -0.58 7.78 8.51
N HIS A 86 -1.45 6.88 8.97
CA HIS A 86 -2.52 7.18 9.91
C HIS A 86 -2.04 7.60 11.32
N LYS A 87 -0.83 7.19 11.72
CA LYS A 87 -0.21 7.68 12.97
C LYS A 87 0.22 9.14 12.92
N SER A 88 0.35 9.73 11.72
CA SER A 88 0.79 11.11 11.58
C SER A 88 -0.37 12.06 11.83
N ARG A 89 -0.21 12.98 12.79
CA ARG A 89 -1.20 14.04 13.08
C ARG A 89 -1.41 14.98 11.87
N ASN A 90 -0.32 15.30 11.18
CA ASN A 90 -0.30 16.13 9.97
C ASN A 90 0.09 15.25 8.79
N ALA A 91 -0.86 14.48 8.27
CA ALA A 91 -0.61 13.58 7.16
C ALA A 91 -0.18 14.38 5.92
N LEU A 92 1.00 14.06 5.40
CA LEU A 92 1.45 14.57 4.10
C LEU A 92 0.43 14.22 3.00
N CYS A 93 0.37 15.06 1.97
CA CYS A 93 -0.36 14.70 0.77
C CYS A 93 0.19 13.37 0.21
N PRO A 94 -0.61 12.58 -0.52
CA PRO A 94 -0.18 11.26 -1.00
C PRO A 94 1.13 11.28 -1.80
N ALA A 95 1.36 12.31 -2.63
CA ALA A 95 2.56 12.46 -3.43
C ALA A 95 3.82 12.69 -2.56
N ASP A 96 3.75 13.60 -1.58
CA ASP A 96 4.87 13.89 -0.68
C ASP A 96 5.15 12.71 0.25
N TYR A 97 4.10 12.04 0.73
CA TYR A 97 4.25 10.82 1.52
C TYR A 97 4.95 9.73 0.71
N LYS A 98 4.59 9.54 -0.56
CA LYS A 98 5.25 8.59 -1.47
C LYS A 98 6.74 8.91 -1.63
N LYS A 99 7.10 10.18 -1.88
CA LYS A 99 8.49 10.63 -1.98
C LYS A 99 9.27 10.35 -0.68
N ARG A 100 8.68 10.69 0.49
CA ARG A 100 9.27 10.42 1.80
C ARG A 100 9.50 8.93 2.04
N VAL A 101 8.49 8.10 1.79
CA VAL A 101 8.56 6.64 1.99
C VAL A 101 9.69 6.05 1.14
N ARG A 102 9.77 6.40 -0.15
CA ARG A 102 10.81 5.88 -1.05
C ARG A 102 12.21 6.34 -0.65
N LYS A 103 12.38 7.61 -0.27
CA LYS A 103 13.65 8.14 0.27
C LYS A 103 14.09 7.45 1.57
N LEU A 104 13.15 7.13 2.47
CA LEU A 104 13.47 6.41 3.70
C LEU A 104 13.78 4.94 3.43
N LEU A 105 13.04 4.30 2.52
CA LEU A 105 13.26 2.91 2.16
C LEU A 105 14.61 2.70 1.49
N SER A 106 15.04 3.59 0.58
CA SER A 106 16.37 3.51 -0.06
C SER A 106 17.53 3.66 0.92
N ARG A 107 17.26 4.21 2.11
CA ARG A 107 18.23 4.36 3.21
C ARG A 107 18.05 3.30 4.31
N ASN A 108 17.21 2.28 4.09
CA ASN A 108 16.85 1.28 5.10
C ASN A 108 16.26 1.89 6.41
N LYS A 109 15.59 3.05 6.31
CA LYS A 109 14.95 3.77 7.44
C LYS A 109 13.42 3.69 7.43
N TRP A 110 12.86 2.75 6.66
CA TRP A 110 11.43 2.44 6.66
C TRP A 110 11.23 0.99 7.16
N HIS A 111 10.47 0.15 6.47
CA HIS A 111 10.33 -1.28 6.84
C HIS A 111 11.52 -2.18 6.43
N LYS A 112 12.53 -1.67 5.72
CA LYS A 112 13.75 -2.40 5.29
C LYS A 112 13.51 -3.63 4.41
N ILE A 113 12.40 -3.66 3.68
CA ILE A 113 12.07 -4.78 2.78
C ILE A 113 12.19 -4.26 1.35
N ILE A 114 13.13 -4.79 0.60
CA ILE A 114 13.38 -4.44 -0.80
C ILE A 114 13.35 -5.75 -1.59
N ILE A 115 12.21 -6.00 -2.23
CA ILE A 115 11.96 -7.12 -3.13
C ILE A 115 11.92 -6.59 -4.57
N ASN A 116 11.21 -5.48 -4.77
CA ASN A 116 11.23 -4.74 -6.02
C ASN A 116 12.26 -3.61 -5.91
N PRO A 117 13.21 -3.48 -6.86
CA PRO A 117 14.17 -2.38 -6.86
C PRO A 117 13.48 -1.03 -6.74
N ILE A 118 14.06 -0.15 -5.92
CA ILE A 118 13.54 1.20 -5.73
C ILE A 118 14.08 2.04 -6.90
N PRO A 119 13.21 2.67 -7.71
CA PRO A 119 13.67 3.57 -8.76
C PRO A 119 14.53 4.69 -8.15
N PRO A 120 15.56 5.18 -8.86
CA PRO A 120 16.30 6.37 -8.46
C PRO A 120 15.34 7.53 -8.16
N LEU A 121 15.67 8.37 -7.19
CA LEU A 121 14.78 9.46 -6.74
C LEU A 121 14.47 10.45 -7.88
N GLU A 122 15.37 10.55 -8.85
CA GLU A 122 15.28 11.35 -10.08
C GLU A 122 14.20 10.85 -11.06
N ALA A 123 13.83 9.56 -11.00
CA ALA A 123 12.80 8.97 -11.85
C ALA A 123 11.37 9.10 -11.27
N LEU A 124 11.19 9.93 -10.22
CA LEU A 124 9.94 10.08 -9.47
C LEU A 124 9.27 11.46 -9.62
N THR A 125 9.78 12.29 -10.54
CA THR A 125 9.23 13.59 -10.94
C THR A 125 8.19 13.43 -12.02
#